data_AF-A0A3C0BUD2-F1
#
_entry.id   AF-A0A3C0BUD2-F1
#
_cell.length_a   1.000
_cell.length_b   1.000
_cell.length_c   1.000
_cell.angle_alpha   90.00
_cell.angle_beta   90.00
_cell.angle_gamma   90.00
#
_symmetry.space_group_name_H-M   'P 1'
#
loop_
_entity.id
_entity.type
_entity.pdbx_description
1 polymer ?
#
loop_
_entity_poly.entity_id
_entity_poly.type
_entity_poly.pdbx_seq_one_letter_code
_entity_poly.pdbx_strand_id
1 'polypeptide(L)'
;MENVYTSDGVPGRYWHALADGRIQCDLCPRECKLHEGQRGLCFVRARTSNQIVLTTYGRSSGFCLDPIEKKPLNHFLPGTAVLSFGTAGCNLTCKFCQNWDISKARALDRLQQRASPQAIAQA
;
A
#
# COMPACT_ATOMS: atom_id res chain seq x y z
N MET A 1 -22.80 -3.00 -10.30
CA MET A 1 -21.82 -2.59 -9.27
C MET A 1 -21.38 -3.84 -8.53
N GLU A 2 -20.53 -4.64 -9.15
CA GLU A 2 -19.98 -5.85 -8.53
C GLU A 2 -18.78 -5.47 -7.67
N ASN A 3 -18.83 -5.83 -6.39
CA ASN A 3 -17.73 -5.67 -5.45
C ASN A 3 -16.57 -6.59 -5.88
N VAL A 4 -15.56 -6.02 -6.55
CA VAL A 4 -14.26 -6.67 -6.88
C VAL A 4 -13.39 -6.80 -5.61
N TYR A 5 -13.97 -7.31 -4.53
CA TYR A 5 -13.23 -7.68 -3.31
C TYR A 5 -13.04 -9.18 -3.33
N THR A 6 -12.11 -9.64 -4.17
CA THR A 6 -11.60 -11.00 -4.05
C THR A 6 -11.10 -11.20 -2.63
N SER A 7 -11.55 -12.27 -1.99
CA SER A 7 -11.26 -12.74 -0.64
C SER A 7 -9.78 -13.04 -0.33
N ASP A 8 -8.85 -12.62 -1.18
CA ASP A 8 -7.48 -13.17 -1.27
C ASP A 8 -6.43 -12.15 -0.83
N GLY A 9 -6.63 -11.54 0.34
CA GLY A 9 -5.62 -10.70 0.96
C GLY A 9 -4.55 -11.55 1.65
N VAL A 10 -3.28 -11.11 1.61
CA VAL A 10 -2.20 -11.79 2.35
C VAL A 10 -2.27 -11.41 3.83
N PRO A 11 -2.16 -12.34 4.80
CA PRO A 11 -2.17 -12.02 6.22
C PRO A 11 -1.20 -10.88 6.58
N GLY A 12 -1.73 -9.83 7.19
CA GLY A 12 -0.99 -8.68 7.65
C GLY A 12 -0.45 -8.87 9.06
N ARG A 13 0.74 -8.33 9.32
CA ARG A 13 1.36 -8.25 10.66
C ARG A 13 1.05 -6.91 11.33
N TYR A 14 1.33 -6.75 12.62
CA TYR A 14 1.21 -5.50 13.38
C TYR A 14 -0.25 -5.03 13.56
N TRP A 15 -0.99 -5.78 14.37
CA TRP A 15 -2.34 -5.46 14.79
C TRP A 15 -2.67 -6.26 16.06
N HIS A 16 -3.70 -5.82 16.78
CA HIS A 16 -4.26 -6.57 17.90
C HIS A 16 -5.79 -6.43 17.95
N ALA A 17 -6.44 -7.40 18.59
CA ALA A 17 -7.87 -7.33 18.87
C ALA A 17 -8.14 -6.39 20.05
N LEU A 18 -9.22 -5.61 19.95
CA LEU A 18 -9.73 -4.77 21.02
C LEU A 18 -10.87 -5.48 21.76
N ALA A 19 -11.10 -5.10 23.02
CA ALA A 19 -12.15 -5.70 23.86
C ALA A 19 -13.57 -5.51 23.29
N ASP A 20 -13.79 -4.49 22.46
CA ASP A 20 -15.06 -4.22 21.80
C ASP A 20 -15.25 -4.99 20.48
N GLY A 21 -14.37 -5.95 20.19
CA GLY A 21 -14.43 -6.79 18.99
C GLY A 21 -13.87 -6.14 17.73
N ARG A 22 -13.32 -4.92 17.79
CA ARG A 22 -12.57 -4.30 16.67
C ARG A 22 -11.14 -4.84 16.59
N ILE A 23 -10.48 -4.60 15.46
CA ILE A 23 -9.03 -4.82 15.32
C ILE A 23 -8.35 -3.47 15.14
N GLN A 24 -7.33 -3.20 15.94
CA GLN A 24 -6.47 -2.05 15.74
C GLN A 24 -5.27 -2.43 14.87
N CYS A 25 -5.01 -1.65 13.83
CA CYS A 25 -3.79 -1.77 13.02
C CYS A 25 -2.69 -0.86 13.58
N ASP A 26 -1.56 -1.42 13.96
CA ASP A 26 -0.46 -0.72 14.64
C ASP A 26 0.71 -0.35 13.70
N LEU A 27 0.58 -0.66 12.40
CA LEU A 27 1.66 -0.44 11.43
C LEU A 27 2.06 1.03 11.26
N CYS A 28 1.14 1.97 11.48
CA CYS A 28 1.40 3.38 11.28
C CYS A 28 0.68 4.24 12.32
N PRO A 29 1.06 5.52 12.50
CA PRO A 29 0.52 6.40 13.55
C PRO A 29 -0.98 6.71 13.46
N ARG A 30 -1.72 6.12 12.52
CA ARG A 30 -3.17 6.30 12.37
C ARG A 30 -3.98 5.34 13.24
N GLU A 31 -3.37 4.26 13.71
CA GLU A 31 -3.98 3.32 14.68
C GLU A 31 -5.43 2.95 14.31
N CYS A 32 -5.67 2.61 13.04
CA CYS A 32 -7.02 2.43 12.54
C CYS A 32 -7.71 1.27 13.28
N LYS A 33 -8.87 1.55 13.89
CA LYS A 33 -9.72 0.57 14.59
C LYS A 33 -10.82 0.10 13.63
N LEU A 34 -10.70 -1.13 13.15
CA LEU A 34 -11.48 -1.65 12.04
C LEU A 34 -12.58 -2.61 12.50
N HIS A 35 -13.79 -2.35 12.00
CA HIS A 35 -14.87 -3.32 11.95
C HIS A 35 -14.62 -4.37 10.88
N GLU A 36 -15.28 -5.53 10.99
CA GLU A 36 -15.20 -6.57 9.97
C GLU A 36 -15.60 -6.03 8.59
N GLY A 37 -14.82 -6.37 7.55
CA GLY A 37 -14.99 -5.83 6.19
C GLY A 37 -14.49 -4.39 5.99
N GLN A 38 -14.07 -3.69 7.05
CA GLN A 38 -13.59 -2.31 6.93
C GLN A 38 -12.13 -2.24 6.46
N ARG A 39 -11.81 -1.19 5.70
CA ARG A 39 -10.45 -0.82 5.32
C ARG A 39 -9.91 0.31 6.19
N GLY A 40 -8.61 0.26 6.47
CA GLY A 40 -7.88 1.39 7.03
C GLY A 40 -7.84 2.58 6.07
N LEU A 41 -7.41 3.73 6.59
CA LEU A 41 -7.31 4.97 5.80
C LEU A 41 -6.45 4.81 4.54
N CYS A 42 -5.42 3.97 4.59
CA CYS A 42 -4.55 3.70 3.45
C CYS A 42 -5.21 2.86 2.35
N PHE A 43 -6.42 2.32 2.58
CA PHE A 43 -7.19 1.43 1.71
C PHE A 43 -6.54 0.08 1.37
N VAL A 44 -5.27 -0.15 1.73
CA VAL A 44 -4.52 -1.37 1.42
C VAL A 44 -4.44 -2.39 2.56
N ARG A 45 -4.91 -2.01 3.74
CA ARG A 45 -5.05 -2.89 4.89
C ARG A 45 -6.53 -2.98 5.25
N ALA A 46 -7.08 -4.18 5.23
CA ALA A 46 -8.48 -4.44 5.51
C ALA A 46 -8.60 -5.41 6.68
N ARG A 47 -9.71 -5.34 7.41
CA ARG A 47 -10.09 -6.42 8.31
C ARG A 47 -10.94 -7.44 7.54
N THR A 48 -10.49 -8.69 7.56
CA THR A 48 -11.22 -9.83 6.97
C THR A 48 -10.98 -11.06 7.82
N SER A 49 -12.03 -11.79 8.18
CA SER A 49 -11.98 -13.02 8.96
C SER A 49 -11.20 -12.84 10.28
N ASN A 50 -11.49 -11.76 11.02
CA ASN A 50 -10.84 -11.44 12.30
C ASN A 50 -9.30 -11.29 12.23
N GLN A 51 -8.77 -10.84 11.10
CA GLN A 51 -7.36 -10.46 10.96
C GLN A 51 -7.22 -9.25 10.04
N ILE A 52 -6.08 -8.56 10.13
CA ILE A 52 -5.69 -7.63 9.07
C ILE A 52 -5.16 -8.42 7.88
N VAL A 53 -5.60 -8.06 6.68
CA VAL A 53 -5.07 -8.55 5.40
C VAL A 53 -4.53 -7.41 4.54
N LEU A 54 -3.50 -7.70 3.75
CA LEU A 54 -2.90 -6.83 2.75
C LEU A 54 -3.60 -7.06 1.41
N THR A 55 -4.32 -6.05 0.92
CA THR A 55 -5.12 -6.17 -0.31
C THR A 55 -4.32 -5.89 -1.58
N THR A 56 -3.06 -5.45 -1.45
CA THR A 56 -2.20 -5.05 -2.56
C THR A 56 -0.84 -5.77 -2.57
N TYR A 57 -0.68 -6.80 -1.74
CA TYR A 57 0.56 -7.56 -1.70
C TYR A 57 0.85 -8.20 -3.06
N GLY A 58 2.11 -8.13 -3.49
CA GLY A 58 2.55 -8.70 -4.77
C GLY A 58 2.04 -7.95 -6.00
N ARG A 59 1.59 -6.70 -5.84
CA ARG A 59 1.11 -5.86 -6.94
C ARG A 59 1.80 -4.50 -6.92
N SER A 60 2.18 -4.01 -8.10
CA SER A 60 2.80 -2.71 -8.31
C SER A 60 1.86 -1.74 -9.02
N SER A 61 1.96 -0.46 -8.68
CA SER A 61 1.36 0.65 -9.44
C SER A 61 2.18 1.05 -10.67
N GLY A 62 3.31 0.36 -10.92
CA GLY A 62 4.19 0.58 -12.06
C GLY A 62 5.67 0.56 -11.66
N PHE A 63 6.54 0.50 -12.67
CA PHE A 63 7.98 0.63 -12.52
C PHE A 63 8.47 1.79 -13.36
N CYS A 64 9.39 2.56 -12.83
CA CYS A 64 10.01 3.67 -13.53
C CYS A 64 11.51 3.71 -13.23
N LEU A 65 12.32 3.75 -14.29
CA LEU A 65 13.73 4.07 -14.20
C LEU A 65 13.86 5.57 -14.46
N ASP A 66 14.29 6.31 -13.44
CA ASP A 66 14.49 7.75 -13.50
C ASP A 66 15.95 8.08 -13.15
N PRO A 67 16.45 9.27 -13.51
CA PRO A 67 17.68 9.81 -12.91
C PRO A 67 17.52 10.00 -11.41
N ILE A 68 18.59 9.79 -10.64
CA ILE A 68 18.58 9.96 -9.18
C ILE A 68 18.18 11.38 -8.75
N GLU A 69 18.39 12.38 -9.60
CA GLU A 69 18.06 13.80 -9.39
C GLU A 69 16.56 14.04 -9.22
N LYS A 70 15.70 13.11 -9.63
CA LYS A 70 14.25 13.17 -9.35
C LYS A 70 13.94 12.97 -7.87
N LYS A 71 14.85 12.35 -7.11
CA LYS A 71 14.67 12.08 -5.68
C LYS A 71 15.11 13.28 -4.86
N PRO A 72 14.48 13.55 -3.70
CA PRO A 72 14.82 14.68 -2.84
C PRO A 72 16.13 14.43 -2.05
N LEU A 73 17.22 14.13 -2.76
CA LEU A 73 18.55 13.84 -2.20
C LEU A 73 19.57 14.81 -2.82
N ASN A 74 20.25 15.59 -1.99
CA ASN A 74 21.24 16.56 -2.46
C ASN A 74 22.57 15.86 -2.82
N HIS A 75 23.04 16.05 -4.05
CA HIS A 75 24.34 15.57 -4.55
C HIS A 75 24.61 14.08 -4.24
N PHE A 76 23.56 13.26 -4.39
CA PHE A 76 23.62 11.82 -4.15
C PHE A 76 23.73 11.07 -5.48
N LEU A 77 24.92 10.51 -5.74
CA LEU A 77 25.26 9.70 -6.93
C LEU A 77 24.87 10.33 -8.30
N PRO A 78 25.33 11.55 -8.64
CA PRO A 78 24.88 12.26 -9.85
C PRO A 78 25.00 11.45 -11.14
N GLY A 79 23.99 11.57 -12.01
CA GLY A 79 23.92 10.89 -13.30
C GLY A 79 23.57 9.40 -13.23
N THR A 80 23.38 8.84 -12.03
CA THR A 80 22.99 7.43 -11.88
C THR A 80 21.48 7.23 -12.02
N ALA A 81 21.09 6.01 -12.39
CA ALA A 81 19.69 5.62 -12.47
C ALA A 81 19.16 5.14 -11.11
N VAL A 82 17.86 5.38 -10.86
CA VAL A 82 17.12 4.86 -9.72
C VAL A 82 15.86 4.14 -10.18
N LEU A 83 15.64 2.94 -9.62
CA LEU A 83 14.40 2.19 -9.81
C LEU A 83 13.34 2.66 -8.81
N SER A 84 12.19 3.07 -9.33
CA SER A 84 11.02 3.49 -8.56
C SER A 84 9.87 2.53 -8.79
N PHE A 85 9.33 1.98 -7.71
CA PHE A 85 8.12 1.17 -7.72
C PHE A 85 7.37 1.34 -6.40
N GLY A 86 6.12 0.92 -6.35
CA GLY A 86 5.30 1.04 -5.15
C GLY A 86 3.94 0.37 -5.32
N THR A 87 3.16 0.38 -4.24
CA THR A 87 1.77 -0.09 -4.26
C THR A 87 0.82 1.11 -4.26
N ALA A 88 -0.45 0.86 -4.58
CA ALA A 88 -1.51 1.84 -4.33
C ALA A 88 -1.65 2.13 -2.84
N GLY A 89 -2.27 3.26 -2.50
CA GLY A 89 -2.62 3.65 -1.14
C GLY A 89 -1.48 4.31 -0.34
N CYS A 90 -1.87 5.16 0.60
CA CYS A 90 -0.94 5.90 1.47
C CYS A 90 -1.62 6.20 2.82
N ASN A 91 -0.86 6.12 3.92
CA ASN A 91 -1.34 6.48 5.26
C ASN A 91 -1.44 8.01 5.49
N LEU A 92 -0.96 8.82 4.55
CA LEU A 92 -1.00 10.29 4.58
C LEU A 92 -2.17 10.85 3.75
N THR A 93 -2.58 12.07 4.06
CA THR A 93 -3.64 12.83 3.36
C THR A 93 -3.14 14.19 2.89
N CYS A 94 -2.02 14.19 2.17
CA CYS A 94 -1.40 15.41 1.65
C CYS A 94 -2.36 16.18 0.73
N LYS A 95 -2.50 17.50 0.95
CA LYS A 95 -3.36 18.40 0.15
C LYS A 95 -2.89 18.52 -1.30
N PHE A 96 -1.58 18.46 -1.53
CA PHE A 96 -0.93 18.65 -2.83
C PHE A 96 -0.11 17.39 -3.20
N CYS A 97 -0.74 16.23 -3.12
CA CYS A 97 -0.07 14.97 -3.45
C CYS A 97 0.18 14.89 -4.95
N GLN A 98 1.45 14.87 -5.37
CA GLN A 98 1.81 14.66 -6.78
C GLN A 98 1.38 13.27 -7.28
N ASN A 99 1.40 12.29 -6.37
CA ASN A 99 1.01 10.90 -6.64
C ASN A 99 -0.43 10.61 -6.17
N TRP A 100 -1.32 11.61 -6.22
CA TRP A 100 -2.68 11.51 -5.64
C TRP A 100 -3.49 10.38 -6.27
N ASP A 101 -3.27 10.15 -7.55
CA ASP A 101 -3.89 9.13 -8.36
C ASP A 101 -3.61 7.74 -7.75
N ILE A 102 -2.36 7.39 -7.48
CA ILE A 102 -2.03 6.10 -6.87
C ILE A 102 -2.27 6.09 -5.35
N SER A 103 -2.01 7.20 -4.65
CA SER A 103 -2.04 7.27 -3.18
C SER A 103 -3.46 7.27 -2.61
N LYS A 104 -4.46 7.72 -3.40
CA LYS A 104 -5.88 7.78 -3.03
C LYS A 104 -6.75 6.79 -3.79
N ALA A 105 -6.13 5.88 -4.56
CA ALA A 105 -6.84 4.83 -5.26
C ALA A 105 -7.59 3.93 -4.25
N ARG A 106 -8.90 3.80 -4.44
CA ARG A 106 -9.77 2.88 -3.67
C ARG A 106 -9.99 1.56 -4.40
N ALA A 107 -9.95 1.61 -5.73
CA ALA A 107 -10.03 0.46 -6.59
C ALA A 107 -8.61 -0.07 -6.91
N LEU A 108 -8.51 -1.39 -7.05
CA LEU A 108 -7.28 -2.08 -7.42
C LEU A 108 -6.90 -1.83 -8.89
N ASP A 109 -7.70 -1.08 -9.65
CA ASP A 109 -7.57 -0.89 -11.10
C ASP A 109 -6.26 -0.19 -11.52
N ARG A 110 -5.59 0.50 -10.57
CA ARG A 110 -4.25 1.09 -10.77
C ARG A 110 -3.10 0.13 -10.46
N LEU A 111 -3.39 -1.09 -9.99
CA LEU A 111 -2.40 -2.13 -9.68
C LEU A 111 -2.38 -3.16 -10.80
N GLN A 112 -1.75 -2.81 -11.92
CA GLN A 112 -1.83 -3.64 -13.13
C GLN A 112 -0.70 -4.65 -13.27
N GLN A 113 0.41 -4.48 -12.54
CA GLN A 113 1.56 -5.39 -12.65
C GLN A 113 1.69 -6.27 -11.41
N ARG A 114 1.69 -7.59 -11.62
CA ARG A 114 2.11 -8.55 -10.60
C ARG A 114 3.61 -8.38 -10.37
N ALA A 115 3.98 -8.21 -9.11
CA ALA A 115 5.34 -7.94 -8.69
C ALA A 115 5.52 -8.45 -7.26
N SER A 116 5.87 -9.73 -7.12
CA SER A 116 6.18 -10.29 -5.80
C SER A 116 7.49 -9.69 -5.28
N PRO A 117 7.65 -9.55 -3.94
CA PRO A 117 8.92 -9.10 -3.37
C PRO A 117 10.12 -9.94 -3.85
N GLN A 118 9.94 -11.25 -4.01
CA GLN A 118 10.97 -12.16 -4.52
C GLN A 118 11.35 -11.84 -5.96
N ALA A 119 10.37 -11.60 -6.84
CA ALA A 119 10.64 -11.25 -8.24
C ALA A 119 11.36 -9.91 -8.35
N ILE A 120 11.01 -8.93 -7.52
CA ILE A 120 11.71 -7.62 -7.50
C ILE A 120 13.16 -7.79 -7.02
N ALA A 121 13.42 -8.62 -6.02
CA ALA A 121 14.75 -8.81 -5.46
C ALA A 121 15.71 -9.59 -6.39
N GLN A 122 15.16 -10.36 -7.34
CA GLN A 122 15.92 -11.14 -8.32
C GLN A 122 16.17 -10.41 -9.64
N ALA A 123 15.54 -9.24 -9.82
CA ALA A 123 15.61 -8.44 -11.05
C ALA A 123 16.86 -7.56 -11.12
#